data_AF-A0A6L4YPU4-F1
#
_entry.id   AF-A0A6L4YPU4-F1
#
_cell.length_a   1.000
_cell.length_b   1.000
_cell.length_c   1.000
_cell.angle_alpha   90.00
_cell.angle_beta   90.00
_cell.angle_gamma   90.00
#
_symmetry.space_group_name_H-M   'P 1'
#
loop_
_entity.id
_entity.type
_entity.pdbx_description
1 polymer ?
#
loop_
_entity_poly.entity_id
_entity_poly.type
_entity_poly.pdbx_seq_one_letter_code
_entity_poly.pdbx_strand_id
1 'polypeptide(L)'
;HYMLQGVPNTAFTEALAFVFQGHDLELLGLSKPDSKSQALKTLNDFWATYEIAGVALVDMTVWHWMYDNPNANPAELKEATVKIAKDVWNKYYAPVFKQQDVVLLGIYSHMIDGFMYLPDYPIGHLIAFQIEEQMEKAGNIGSEFERMAKVGTVTPDMWMKKATGAAVGSEALLNATKKALADINLSATKAEK
;
A
#
# COMPACT_ATOMS: atom_id res chain seq x y z
N HIS A 1 -9.17 9.90 -26.71
CA HIS A 1 -9.60 11.10 -25.97
C HIS A 1 -8.36 11.75 -25.34
N TYR A 2 -7.95 12.94 -25.77
CA TYR A 2 -6.76 13.61 -25.22
C TYR A 2 -6.96 14.15 -23.79
N MET A 3 -8.17 14.61 -23.45
CA MET A 3 -8.47 15.20 -22.13
C MET A 3 -8.49 14.22 -20.96
N LEU A 4 -8.41 12.91 -21.23
CA LEU A 4 -8.37 11.85 -20.20
C LEU A 4 -7.03 11.11 -20.20
N GLN A 5 -6.00 11.67 -20.81
CA GLN A 5 -4.68 11.05 -20.84
C GLN A 5 -4.12 10.92 -19.41
N GLY A 6 -3.70 9.70 -19.06
CA GLY A 6 -3.08 9.37 -17.78
C GLY A 6 -3.96 8.52 -16.87
N VAL A 7 -3.61 8.52 -15.59
CA VAL A 7 -4.33 7.86 -14.48
C VAL A 7 -4.66 8.91 -13.41
N PRO A 8 -5.55 8.62 -12.45
CA PRO A 8 -6.01 9.62 -11.48
C PRO A 8 -4.90 10.36 -10.72
N ASN A 9 -3.88 9.64 -10.25
CA ASN A 9 -2.69 10.17 -9.57
C ASN A 9 -1.57 9.12 -9.53
N THR A 10 -0.44 9.46 -8.89
CA THR A 10 0.74 8.60 -8.75
C THR A 10 0.44 7.25 -8.11
N ALA A 11 -0.45 7.18 -7.11
CA ALA A 11 -0.81 5.91 -6.47
C ALA A 11 -1.35 4.87 -7.47
N PHE A 12 -2.04 5.29 -8.54
CA PHE A 12 -2.48 4.37 -9.60
C PHE A 12 -1.33 3.91 -10.49
N THR A 13 -0.35 4.77 -10.75
CA THR A 13 0.87 4.38 -11.48
C THR A 13 1.64 3.32 -10.69
N GLU A 14 1.87 3.57 -9.39
CA GLU A 14 2.53 2.62 -8.49
C GLU A 14 1.75 1.30 -8.39
N ALA A 15 0.43 1.38 -8.23
CA ALA A 15 -0.41 0.19 -8.14
C ALA A 15 -0.30 -0.71 -9.37
N LEU A 16 -0.32 -0.11 -10.58
CA LEU A 16 -0.15 -0.85 -11.82
C LEU A 16 1.26 -1.46 -11.94
N ALA A 17 2.28 -0.79 -11.41
CA ALA A 17 3.64 -1.33 -11.35
C ALA A 17 3.73 -2.52 -10.37
N PHE A 18 3.11 -2.44 -9.20
CA PHE A 18 3.10 -3.53 -8.21
C PHE A 18 2.46 -4.81 -8.75
N VAL A 19 1.40 -4.71 -9.55
CA VAL A 19 0.80 -5.88 -10.24
C VAL A 19 1.85 -6.60 -11.08
N PHE A 20 2.61 -5.87 -11.91
CA PHE A 20 3.63 -6.49 -12.75
C PHE A 20 4.77 -7.07 -11.93
N GLN A 21 5.18 -6.39 -10.86
CA GLN A 21 6.18 -6.91 -9.93
C GLN A 21 5.71 -8.20 -9.24
N GLY A 22 4.43 -8.31 -8.88
CA GLY A 22 3.85 -9.48 -8.23
C GLY A 22 3.73 -10.71 -9.13
N HIS A 23 3.72 -10.53 -10.45
CA HIS A 23 3.58 -11.59 -11.45
C HIS A 23 4.81 -11.77 -12.34
N ASP A 24 5.95 -11.16 -12.01
CA ASP A 24 7.17 -11.16 -12.81
C ASP A 24 7.66 -12.58 -13.15
N LEU A 25 7.69 -13.49 -12.19
CA LEU A 25 8.10 -14.89 -12.38
C LEU A 25 7.12 -15.65 -13.28
N GLU A 26 5.81 -15.45 -13.13
CA GLU A 26 4.81 -16.08 -14.00
C GLU A 26 4.94 -15.58 -15.44
N LEU A 27 5.20 -14.28 -15.63
CA LEU A 27 5.45 -13.68 -16.94
C LEU A 27 6.72 -14.23 -17.61
N LEU A 28 7.71 -14.63 -16.82
CA LEU A 28 8.93 -15.31 -17.29
C LEU A 28 8.74 -16.83 -17.51
N GLY A 29 7.54 -17.37 -17.28
CA GLY A 29 7.26 -18.81 -17.42
C GLY A 29 7.79 -19.68 -16.29
N LEU A 30 8.11 -19.08 -15.14
CA LEU A 30 8.54 -19.79 -13.93
C LEU A 30 7.33 -20.26 -13.10
N SER A 31 7.60 -20.97 -11.99
CA SER A 31 6.57 -21.63 -11.19
C SER A 31 5.55 -20.67 -10.61
N LYS A 32 4.26 -21.05 -10.70
CA LYS A 32 3.17 -20.36 -10.01
C LYS A 32 3.22 -20.57 -8.49
N PRO A 33 2.78 -19.60 -7.69
CA PRO A 33 2.70 -19.76 -6.23
C PRO A 33 1.77 -20.92 -5.85
N ASP A 34 2.15 -21.70 -4.83
CA ASP A 34 1.22 -22.62 -4.18
C ASP A 34 0.31 -21.88 -3.18
N SER A 35 -0.69 -22.57 -2.62
CA SER A 35 -1.66 -21.94 -1.72
C SER A 35 -1.03 -21.37 -0.45
N LYS A 36 0.04 -21.99 0.06
CA LYS A 36 0.77 -21.50 1.24
C LYS A 36 1.56 -20.25 0.90
N SER A 37 2.22 -20.23 -0.25
CA SER A 37 2.98 -19.10 -0.77
C SER A 37 2.07 -17.90 -1.02
N GLN A 38 0.87 -18.14 -1.57
CA GLN A 38 -0.14 -17.08 -1.75
C GLN A 38 -0.59 -16.50 -0.41
N ALA A 39 -0.88 -17.35 0.59
CA ALA A 39 -1.26 -16.87 1.92
C ALA A 39 -0.15 -16.04 2.56
N LEU A 40 1.11 -16.48 2.45
CA LEU A 40 2.26 -15.73 2.96
C LEU A 40 2.46 -14.40 2.22
N LYS A 41 2.28 -14.37 0.89
CA LYS A 41 2.29 -13.12 0.09
C LYS A 41 1.24 -12.15 0.63
N THR A 42 -0.01 -12.60 0.80
CA THR A 42 -1.08 -11.73 1.34
C THR A 42 -0.75 -11.18 2.73
N LEU A 43 -0.15 -11.97 3.62
CA LEU A 43 0.30 -11.47 4.91
C LEU A 43 1.43 -10.45 4.77
N ASN A 44 2.39 -10.69 3.87
CA ASN A 44 3.46 -9.75 3.57
C ASN A 44 2.89 -8.42 3.04
N ASP A 45 1.97 -8.47 2.09
CA ASP A 45 1.32 -7.30 1.50
C ASP A 45 0.59 -6.48 2.58
N PHE A 46 -0.09 -7.17 3.53
CA PHE A 46 -0.71 -6.51 4.68
C PHE A 46 0.31 -5.79 5.56
N TRP A 47 1.40 -6.47 5.96
CA TRP A 47 2.40 -5.87 6.84
C TRP A 47 3.16 -4.73 6.17
N ALA A 48 3.51 -4.87 4.89
CA ALA A 48 4.15 -3.82 4.11
C ALA A 48 3.23 -2.59 3.97
N THR A 49 1.93 -2.82 3.71
CA THR A 49 0.94 -1.74 3.67
C THR A 49 0.77 -1.07 5.03
N TYR A 50 0.70 -1.85 6.10
CA TYR A 50 0.59 -1.33 7.46
C TYR A 50 1.81 -0.52 7.84
N GLU A 51 3.03 -0.94 7.52
CA GLU A 51 4.26 -0.18 7.76
C GLU A 51 4.26 1.15 7.01
N ILE A 52 4.10 1.12 5.68
CA ILE A 52 4.23 2.32 4.85
C ILE A 52 3.08 3.33 5.10
N ALA A 53 1.92 2.87 5.58
CA ALA A 53 0.85 3.76 6.03
C ALA A 53 1.27 4.65 7.22
N GLY A 54 2.05 4.12 8.16
CA GLY A 54 2.56 4.91 9.28
C GLY A 54 3.59 5.93 8.83
N VAL A 55 4.45 5.54 7.91
CA VAL A 55 5.43 6.44 7.28
C VAL A 55 4.72 7.57 6.53
N ALA A 56 3.67 7.26 5.77
CA ALA A 56 2.83 8.26 5.10
C ALA A 56 2.19 9.25 6.09
N LEU A 57 1.69 8.76 7.24
CA LEU A 57 1.15 9.64 8.28
C LEU A 57 2.22 10.56 8.89
N VAL A 58 3.45 10.07 9.05
CA VAL A 58 4.59 10.90 9.48
C VAL A 58 4.88 11.98 8.43
N ASP A 59 5.01 11.62 7.15
CA ASP A 59 5.26 12.54 6.04
C ASP A 59 4.21 13.68 6.03
N MET A 60 2.92 13.32 5.97
CA MET A 60 1.83 14.31 5.98
C MET A 60 1.87 15.23 7.20
N THR A 61 2.16 14.68 8.37
CA THR A 61 2.19 15.45 9.63
C THR A 61 3.42 16.37 9.68
N VAL A 62 4.56 15.95 9.14
CA VAL A 62 5.76 16.79 8.99
C VAL A 62 5.48 17.96 8.05
N TRP A 63 4.81 17.74 6.92
CA TRP A 63 4.39 18.81 6.01
C TRP A 63 3.45 19.81 6.69
N HIS A 64 2.44 19.32 7.41
CA HIS A 64 1.57 20.21 8.21
C HIS A 64 2.38 21.03 9.21
N TRP A 65 3.31 20.41 9.94
CA TRP A 65 4.17 21.11 10.88
C TRP A 65 5.04 22.18 10.19
N MET A 66 5.61 21.88 9.02
CA MET A 66 6.41 22.86 8.26
C MET A 66 5.56 24.05 7.79
N TYR A 67 4.31 23.83 7.39
CA TYR A 67 3.40 24.92 7.04
C TYR A 67 3.06 25.82 8.23
N ASP A 68 2.90 25.24 9.41
CA ASP A 68 2.68 25.98 10.65
C ASP A 68 3.96 26.69 11.16
N ASN A 69 5.14 26.27 10.69
CA ASN A 69 6.46 26.76 11.13
C ASN A 69 7.33 27.20 9.94
N PRO A 70 6.92 28.22 9.17
CA PRO A 70 7.57 28.59 7.91
C PRO A 70 9.02 29.09 8.05
N ASN A 71 9.45 29.44 9.27
CA ASN A 71 10.78 29.94 9.56
C ASN A 71 11.68 28.90 10.28
N ALA A 72 11.22 27.65 10.39
CA ALA A 72 11.97 26.60 11.07
C ALA A 72 13.33 26.35 10.39
N ASN A 73 14.34 26.09 11.22
CA ASN A 73 15.66 25.66 10.75
C ASN A 73 15.73 24.12 10.66
N PRO A 74 16.78 23.55 10.01
CA PRO A 74 16.90 22.11 9.86
C PRO A 74 16.97 21.30 11.17
N ALA A 75 17.50 21.88 12.25
CA ALA A 75 17.55 21.20 13.55
C ALA A 75 16.16 21.11 14.17
N GLU A 76 15.37 22.20 14.11
CA GLU A 76 13.97 22.21 14.56
C GLU A 76 13.11 21.23 13.75
N LEU A 77 13.31 21.16 12.43
CA LEU A 77 12.63 20.18 11.58
C LEU A 77 12.99 18.76 11.98
N LYS A 78 14.28 18.46 12.21
CA LYS A 78 14.71 17.14 12.66
C LYS A 78 14.04 16.73 13.98
N GLU A 79 14.03 17.63 14.97
CA GLU A 79 13.40 17.38 16.27
C GLU A 79 11.89 17.15 16.13
N ALA A 80 11.22 17.96 15.30
CA ALA A 80 9.81 17.81 14.99
C ALA A 80 9.52 16.46 14.32
N THR A 81 10.28 16.06 13.30
CA THR A 81 10.11 14.78 12.61
C THR A 81 10.29 13.60 13.55
N VAL A 82 11.32 13.60 14.41
CA VAL A 82 11.53 12.53 15.39
C VAL A 82 10.36 12.44 16.38
N LYS A 83 9.88 13.60 16.85
CA LYS A 83 8.72 13.65 17.74
C LYS A 83 7.46 13.13 17.04
N ILE A 84 7.18 13.57 15.82
CA ILE A 84 6.02 13.15 15.03
C ILE A 84 6.06 11.64 14.77
N ALA A 85 7.21 11.09 14.38
CA ALA A 85 7.37 9.65 14.18
C ALA A 85 7.02 8.85 15.45
N LYS A 86 7.48 9.35 16.61
CA LYS A 86 7.17 8.77 17.91
C LYS A 86 5.69 8.85 18.25
N ASP A 87 5.05 10.00 18.00
CA ASP A 87 3.64 10.24 18.31
C ASP A 87 2.72 9.36 17.41
N VAL A 88 3.05 9.24 16.12
CA VAL A 88 2.36 8.34 15.19
C VAL A 88 2.52 6.88 15.62
N TRP A 89 3.74 6.46 15.98
CA TRP A 89 3.98 5.11 16.49
C TRP A 89 3.16 4.82 17.75
N ASN A 90 3.22 5.72 18.74
CA ASN A 90 2.51 5.55 20.00
C ASN A 90 0.99 5.46 19.79
N LYS A 91 0.45 6.20 18.81
CA LYS A 91 -0.97 6.18 18.49
C LYS A 91 -1.43 4.90 17.78
N TYR A 92 -0.69 4.46 16.76
CA TYR A 92 -1.19 3.41 15.84
C TYR A 92 -0.46 2.06 15.94
N TYR A 93 0.78 2.03 16.43
CA TYR A 93 1.65 0.85 16.43
C TYR A 93 1.88 0.28 17.83
N ALA A 94 2.08 1.14 18.82
CA ALA A 94 2.28 0.69 20.21
C ALA A 94 1.14 -0.20 20.74
N PRO A 95 -0.16 0.03 20.42
CA PRO A 95 -1.23 -0.89 20.82
C PRO A 95 -1.09 -2.30 20.25
N VAL A 96 -0.45 -2.45 19.08
CA VAL A 96 -0.22 -3.74 18.40
C VAL A 96 1.08 -4.38 18.89
N PHE A 97 2.18 -3.65 18.83
CA PHE A 97 3.54 -4.16 19.12
C PHE A 97 3.92 -4.14 20.60
N LYS A 98 3.12 -3.49 21.46
CA LYS A 98 3.35 -3.37 22.91
C LYS A 98 4.66 -2.69 23.28
N GLN A 99 5.19 -1.86 22.39
CA GLN A 99 6.38 -1.05 22.61
C GLN A 99 6.08 0.40 22.29
N GLN A 100 6.45 1.30 23.20
CA GLN A 100 6.28 2.75 23.04
C GLN A 100 7.58 3.43 22.66
N ASP A 101 7.47 4.68 22.22
CA ASP A 101 8.56 5.60 21.96
C ASP A 101 9.56 5.15 20.88
N VAL A 102 9.07 4.41 19.89
CA VAL A 102 9.85 3.99 18.72
C VAL A 102 9.71 5.03 17.60
N VAL A 103 10.83 5.34 16.94
CA VAL A 103 10.93 6.40 15.92
C VAL A 103 11.12 5.84 14.50
N LEU A 104 10.94 4.53 14.32
CA LEU A 104 11.25 3.80 13.08
C LEU A 104 10.52 4.37 11.85
N LEU A 105 9.30 4.87 12.00
CA LEU A 105 8.50 5.44 10.91
C LEU A 105 9.13 6.70 10.27
N GLY A 106 10.08 7.36 10.96
CA GLY A 106 10.81 8.51 10.46
C GLY A 106 12.04 8.18 9.60
N ILE A 107 12.26 6.91 9.22
CA ILE A 107 13.50 6.46 8.57
C ILE A 107 13.63 6.90 7.09
N TYR A 108 12.51 7.23 6.43
CA TYR A 108 12.49 7.51 5.00
C TYR A 108 12.83 8.96 4.68
N SER A 109 14.06 9.24 4.26
CA SER A 109 14.49 10.60 3.86
C SER A 109 13.69 11.21 2.70
N HIS A 110 13.00 10.38 1.90
CA HIS A 110 12.13 10.80 0.81
C HIS A 110 11.03 11.77 1.28
N MET A 111 10.61 11.75 2.55
CA MET A 111 9.62 12.71 3.08
C MET A 111 10.13 14.16 3.10
N ILE A 112 11.45 14.37 3.05
CA ILE A 112 12.08 15.70 3.04
C ILE A 112 12.45 16.13 1.62
N ASP A 113 12.92 15.19 0.80
CA ASP A 113 13.35 15.45 -0.59
C ASP A 113 12.15 15.53 -1.57
N GLY A 114 11.13 14.69 -1.36
CA GLY A 114 9.93 14.60 -2.18
C GLY A 114 8.71 15.17 -1.47
N PHE A 115 8.03 16.12 -2.12
CA PHE A 115 6.77 16.66 -1.61
C PHE A 115 5.67 15.60 -1.60
N MET A 116 5.17 15.24 -0.41
CA MET A 116 4.01 14.36 -0.22
C MET A 116 4.10 13.05 -1.02
N TYR A 117 5.29 12.47 -1.08
CA TYR A 117 5.58 11.30 -1.91
C TYR A 117 5.10 9.99 -1.27
N LEU A 118 5.29 9.83 0.04
CA LEU A 118 5.03 8.56 0.73
C LEU A 118 3.53 8.25 0.91
N PRO A 119 2.61 9.23 1.00
CA PRO A 119 1.17 8.98 1.04
C PRO A 119 0.60 8.22 -0.17
N ASP A 120 1.24 8.28 -1.33
CA ASP A 120 0.77 7.55 -2.51
C ASP A 120 0.99 6.03 -2.39
N TYR A 121 1.98 5.58 -1.62
CA TYR A 121 2.33 4.15 -1.48
C TYR A 121 1.27 3.29 -0.80
N PRO A 122 0.79 3.60 0.42
CA PRO A 122 -0.23 2.79 1.06
C PRO A 122 -1.51 2.75 0.23
N ILE A 123 -1.88 3.86 -0.43
CA ILE A 123 -3.03 3.90 -1.34
C ILE A 123 -2.77 3.04 -2.57
N GLY A 124 -1.56 3.10 -3.14
CA GLY A 124 -1.12 2.25 -4.23
C GLY A 124 -1.19 0.77 -3.90
N HIS A 125 -0.78 0.35 -2.70
CA HIS A 125 -0.91 -1.03 -2.23
C HIS A 125 -2.38 -1.47 -2.17
N LEU A 126 -3.28 -0.64 -1.64
CA LEU A 126 -4.71 -0.95 -1.57
C LEU A 126 -5.33 -1.09 -2.97
N ILE A 127 -5.02 -0.15 -3.87
CA ILE A 127 -5.45 -0.20 -5.27
C ILE A 127 -4.92 -1.46 -5.94
N ALA A 128 -3.62 -1.75 -5.80
CA ALA A 128 -2.96 -2.92 -6.39
C ALA A 128 -3.67 -4.20 -5.96
N PHE A 129 -3.90 -4.37 -4.66
CA PHE A 129 -4.57 -5.57 -4.15
C PHE A 129 -6.00 -5.71 -4.71
N GLN A 130 -6.76 -4.62 -4.77
CA GLN A 130 -8.12 -4.62 -5.33
C GLN A 130 -8.14 -4.97 -6.83
N ILE A 131 -7.20 -4.46 -7.62
CA ILE A 131 -7.13 -4.76 -9.05
C ILE A 131 -6.58 -6.17 -9.30
N GLU A 132 -5.64 -6.67 -8.49
CA GLU A 132 -5.17 -8.06 -8.56
C GLU A 132 -6.33 -9.04 -8.34
N GLU A 133 -7.14 -8.85 -7.30
CA GLU A 133 -8.33 -9.69 -7.09
C GLU A 133 -9.30 -9.65 -8.29
N GLN A 134 -9.44 -8.49 -8.93
CA GLN A 134 -10.27 -8.36 -10.11
C GLN A 134 -9.68 -9.11 -11.31
N MET A 135 -8.37 -9.02 -11.52
CA MET A 135 -7.66 -9.74 -12.58
C MET A 135 -7.71 -11.25 -12.38
N GLU A 136 -7.57 -11.73 -11.14
CA GLU A 136 -7.76 -13.14 -10.80
C GLU A 136 -9.17 -13.62 -11.12
N LYS A 137 -10.20 -12.84 -10.76
CA LYS A 137 -11.62 -13.14 -11.10
C LYS A 137 -11.86 -13.18 -12.61
N ALA A 138 -11.20 -12.32 -13.37
CA ALA A 138 -11.30 -12.27 -14.83
C ALA A 138 -10.50 -13.39 -15.52
N GLY A 139 -9.47 -13.94 -14.87
CA GLY A 139 -8.65 -15.04 -15.39
C GLY A 139 -7.65 -14.64 -16.49
N ASN A 140 -7.52 -13.35 -16.80
CA ASN A 140 -6.55 -12.84 -17.77
C ASN A 140 -6.07 -11.43 -17.38
N ILE A 141 -4.83 -11.36 -16.88
CA ILE A 141 -4.18 -10.13 -16.41
C ILE A 141 -4.07 -9.10 -17.55
N GLY A 142 -3.60 -9.51 -18.74
CA GLY A 142 -3.31 -8.58 -19.83
C GLY A 142 -4.56 -7.86 -20.35
N SER A 143 -5.62 -8.62 -20.66
CA SER A 143 -6.86 -8.02 -21.15
C SER A 143 -7.54 -7.15 -20.10
N GLU A 144 -7.47 -7.56 -18.83
CA GLU A 144 -8.11 -6.83 -17.74
C GLU A 144 -7.33 -5.56 -17.39
N PHE A 145 -6.00 -5.61 -17.41
CA PHE A 145 -5.13 -4.45 -17.32
C PHE A 145 -5.47 -3.42 -18.40
N GLU A 146 -5.53 -3.84 -19.67
CA GLU A 146 -5.88 -2.95 -20.77
C GLU A 146 -7.27 -2.31 -20.59
N ARG A 147 -8.26 -3.09 -20.13
CA ARG A 147 -9.62 -2.60 -19.90
C ARG A 147 -9.63 -1.48 -18.86
N MET A 148 -8.91 -1.68 -17.75
CA MET A 148 -8.83 -0.71 -16.65
C MET A 148 -8.00 0.53 -17.02
N ALA A 149 -6.87 0.34 -17.70
CA ALA A 149 -5.98 1.44 -18.12
C ALA A 149 -6.64 2.40 -19.13
N LYS A 150 -7.67 1.95 -19.87
CA LYS A 150 -8.43 2.78 -20.83
C LYS A 150 -9.39 3.77 -20.16
N VAL A 151 -9.62 3.70 -18.84
CA VAL A 151 -10.54 4.61 -18.13
C VAL A 151 -10.06 6.07 -18.14
N GLY A 152 -8.74 6.28 -18.10
CA GLY A 152 -8.13 7.60 -18.11
C GLY A 152 -8.18 8.37 -16.79
N THR A 153 -7.76 9.62 -16.82
CA THR A 153 -7.65 10.51 -15.65
C THR A 153 -9.03 10.98 -15.17
N VAL A 154 -9.62 10.22 -14.26
CA VAL A 154 -10.87 10.54 -13.54
C VAL A 154 -10.62 10.55 -12.02
N THR A 155 -11.63 10.80 -11.19
CA THR A 155 -11.43 10.69 -9.73
C THR A 155 -11.09 9.26 -9.31
N PRO A 156 -10.26 9.04 -8.26
CA PRO A 156 -9.85 7.71 -7.82
C PRO A 156 -10.99 6.70 -7.66
N ASP A 157 -12.05 7.09 -6.94
CA ASP A 157 -13.21 6.21 -6.74
C ASP A 157 -13.98 5.89 -8.01
N MET A 158 -14.06 6.85 -8.94
CA MET A 158 -14.73 6.61 -10.22
C MET A 158 -13.92 5.63 -11.06
N TRP A 159 -12.59 5.76 -11.05
CA TRP A 159 -11.70 4.81 -11.71
C TRP A 159 -11.86 3.42 -11.10
N MET A 160 -11.76 3.30 -9.77
CA MET A 160 -11.87 2.02 -9.07
C MET A 160 -13.23 1.37 -9.24
N LYS A 161 -14.33 2.13 -9.24
CA LYS A 161 -15.67 1.56 -9.48
C LYS A 161 -15.81 0.99 -10.89
N LYS A 162 -15.18 1.61 -11.89
CA LYS A 162 -15.15 1.07 -13.26
C LYS A 162 -14.21 -0.13 -13.40
N ALA A 163 -13.14 -0.15 -12.62
CA ALA A 163 -12.14 -1.21 -12.63
C ALA A 163 -12.62 -2.46 -11.87
N THR A 164 -13.04 -2.30 -10.62
CA THR A 164 -13.27 -3.41 -9.67
C THR A 164 -14.71 -3.50 -9.17
N GLY A 165 -15.55 -2.52 -9.49
CA GLY A 165 -16.91 -2.40 -8.95
C GLY A 165 -17.03 -1.73 -7.57
N ALA A 166 -15.90 -1.37 -6.94
CA ALA A 166 -15.86 -0.74 -5.62
C ALA A 166 -15.01 0.55 -5.62
N ALA A 167 -15.17 1.39 -4.60
CA ALA A 167 -14.28 2.53 -4.36
C ALA A 167 -12.88 2.07 -3.90
N VAL A 168 -11.92 3.00 -3.80
CA VAL A 168 -10.64 2.68 -3.13
C VAL A 168 -10.94 2.29 -1.68
N GLY A 169 -10.39 1.17 -1.20
CA GLY A 169 -10.72 0.66 0.13
C GLY A 169 -9.78 -0.44 0.61
N SER A 170 -9.79 -0.63 1.93
CA SER A 170 -8.93 -1.62 2.61
C SER A 170 -9.55 -3.01 2.69
N GLU A 171 -10.84 -3.14 2.35
CA GLU A 171 -11.65 -4.32 2.63
C GLU A 171 -11.14 -5.56 1.91
N ALA A 172 -10.67 -5.42 0.66
CA ALA A 172 -10.11 -6.53 -0.12
C ALA A 172 -8.89 -7.13 0.60
N LEU A 173 -7.91 -6.29 0.93
CA LEU A 173 -6.70 -6.71 1.64
C LEU A 173 -7.04 -7.30 3.01
N LEU A 174 -7.87 -6.63 3.82
CA LEU A 174 -8.24 -7.10 5.17
C LEU A 174 -8.95 -8.45 5.15
N ASN A 175 -9.89 -8.65 4.21
CA ASN A 175 -10.60 -9.92 4.07
C ASN A 175 -9.65 -11.05 3.64
N ALA A 176 -8.76 -10.76 2.69
CA ALA A 176 -7.75 -11.72 2.24
C ALA A 176 -6.75 -12.07 3.35
N THR A 177 -6.28 -11.09 4.14
CA THR A 177 -5.42 -11.31 5.30
C THR A 177 -6.10 -12.23 6.32
N LYS A 178 -7.38 -12.00 6.63
CA LYS A 178 -8.14 -12.86 7.55
C LYS A 178 -8.21 -14.31 7.07
N LYS A 179 -8.42 -14.51 5.77
CA LYS A 179 -8.42 -15.86 5.16
C LYS A 179 -7.02 -16.50 5.22
N ALA A 180 -5.98 -15.76 4.83
CA ALA A 180 -4.60 -16.23 4.86
C ALA A 180 -4.15 -16.68 6.25
N LEU A 181 -4.53 -15.95 7.31
CA LEU A 181 -4.26 -16.35 8.70
C LEU A 181 -4.92 -17.69 9.06
N ALA A 182 -6.17 -17.90 8.63
CA ALA A 182 -6.87 -19.15 8.89
C ALA A 182 -6.19 -20.33 8.17
N ASP A 183 -5.80 -20.14 6.91
CA ASP A 183 -5.14 -21.17 6.09
C ASP A 183 -3.78 -21.59 6.66
N ILE A 184 -2.98 -20.61 7.12
CA ILE A 184 -1.67 -20.88 7.73
C ILE A 184 -1.82 -21.64 9.05
N ASN A 185 -2.75 -21.24 9.92
CA ASN A 185 -2.99 -21.91 11.20
C ASN A 185 -3.47 -23.36 11.03
N LEU A 186 -4.32 -23.61 10.02
CA LEU A 186 -4.76 -24.96 9.67
C LEU A 186 -3.61 -25.82 9.13
N SER A 187 -2.68 -25.22 8.37
CA SER A 187 -1.50 -25.94 7.86
C SER A 187 -0.52 -26.34 8.97
N ALA A 188 -0.30 -25.48 9.96
CA ALA A 188 0.56 -25.76 11.11
C ALA A 188 0.01 -26.93 11.95
N THR A 189 -1.31 -26.93 12.20
CA THR A 189 -1.98 -28.00 12.96
C THR A 189 -1.92 -29.36 12.26
N LYS A 190 -1.87 -29.39 10.93
CA LYS A 190 -1.72 -30.63 10.15
C LYS A 190 -0.27 -31.13 10.08
N ALA A 191 0.72 -30.26 10.22
CA ALA A 191 2.13 -30.64 10.20
C ALA A 191 2.61 -31.22 11.55
N GLU A 192 1.90 -30.94 12.63
CA GLU A 192 2.17 -31.48 13.99
C GLU A 192 1.50 -32.84 14.26
N LYS A 193 0.75 -33.39 13.30
CA LYS A 193 0.11 -34.72 13.37
C LYS A 193 0.73 -35.67 12.36
#